data_AF-A0AAJ1JC66-F1
#
_entry.id   AF-A0AAJ1JC66-F1
#
_cell.length_a   1.000
_cell.length_b   1.000
_cell.length_c   1.000
_cell.angle_alpha   90.00
_cell.angle_beta   90.00
_cell.angle_gamma   90.00
#
_symmetry.space_group_name_H-M   'P 1'
#
loop_
_entity.id
_entity.type
_entity.pdbx_description
1 polymer ?
#
loop_
_entity_poly.entity_id
_entity_poly.type
_entity_poly.pdbx_seq_one_letter_code
_entity_poly.pdbx_strand_id
1 'polypeptide(L)'
;MIHVTSISNPRLAQAFIDYMATQGIHLTMRPTNEPALVELWLEDESRLGFVEQELNQFSRDPLNERYQAASWQAGKSGYSFKYHNSLNLSTLKSQSGPLTISVTALCILVYLWMQVAGDSNVMRWLAWPNGEQYLELWRWVSPALLHFSLTHLLFNLALWWYLGSQVERNMGAGKLFEITIVSAVFTDWAQSLFSGSHFGGLSGVVYALISYVWLTGEISPKRGISVPRGLIAISVIWLLVGYFDMFSLNIANAAHFSGLIIGLLMGLWDNLRKQKN
;
A
#
# COMPACT_ATOMS: atom_id res chain seq x y z
N MET A 1 -12.94 13.56 -38.34
CA MET A 1 -12.39 13.24 -37.00
C MET A 1 -11.13 12.44 -37.15
N ILE A 2 -9.99 13.01 -36.74
CA ILE A 2 -8.65 12.43 -36.87
C ILE A 2 -8.08 12.24 -35.47
N HIS A 3 -7.46 11.10 -35.23
CA HIS A 3 -6.74 10.84 -33.99
C HIS A 3 -5.47 11.69 -33.95
N VAL A 4 -5.31 12.47 -32.89
CA VAL A 4 -4.17 13.37 -32.74
C VAL A 4 -3.09 12.73 -31.86
N THR A 5 -3.44 12.31 -30.65
CA THR A 5 -2.50 11.70 -29.70
C THR A 5 -3.24 11.00 -28.55
N SER A 6 -2.50 10.20 -27.77
CA SER A 6 -2.98 9.58 -26.53
C SER A 6 -2.21 10.15 -25.34
N ILE A 7 -2.93 10.53 -24.27
CA ILE A 7 -2.36 11.14 -23.07
C ILE A 7 -2.67 10.25 -21.86
N SER A 8 -1.64 9.91 -21.09
CA SER A 8 -1.70 9.01 -19.91
C SER A 8 -2.22 9.67 -18.63
N ASN A 9 -2.87 10.83 -18.75
CA ASN A 9 -3.49 11.55 -17.65
C ASN A 9 -4.72 12.31 -18.16
N PRO A 10 -5.94 11.86 -17.81
CA PRO A 10 -7.18 12.49 -18.27
C PRO A 10 -7.33 13.97 -17.91
N ARG A 11 -6.76 14.39 -16.77
CA ARG A 11 -6.84 15.80 -16.32
C ARG A 11 -5.93 16.71 -17.16
N LEU A 12 -4.73 16.24 -17.49
CA LEU A 12 -3.82 16.95 -18.39
C LEU A 12 -4.41 17.03 -19.80
N ALA A 13 -5.00 15.92 -20.27
CA ALA A 13 -5.70 15.92 -21.55
C ALA A 13 -6.84 16.93 -21.58
N GLN A 14 -7.62 17.05 -20.50
CA GLN A 14 -8.68 18.05 -20.40
C GLN A 14 -8.14 19.48 -20.42
N ALA A 15 -7.05 19.77 -19.69
CA ALA A 15 -6.43 21.10 -19.70
C ALA A 15 -5.94 21.51 -21.10
N PHE A 16 -5.43 20.55 -21.88
CA PHE A 16 -5.06 20.78 -23.27
C PHE A 16 -6.28 21.07 -24.15
N ILE A 17 -7.37 20.30 -24.02
CA ILE A 17 -8.63 20.54 -24.75
C ILE A 17 -9.18 21.93 -24.43
N ASP A 18 -9.19 22.31 -23.15
CA ASP A 18 -9.70 23.61 -22.70
C ASP A 18 -8.89 24.76 -23.32
N TYR A 19 -7.55 24.62 -23.36
CA TYR A 19 -6.68 25.57 -24.03
C TYR A 19 -6.97 25.67 -25.54
N MET A 20 -7.08 24.54 -26.23
CA MET A 20 -7.38 24.53 -27.67
C MET A 20 -8.75 25.16 -27.96
N ALA A 21 -9.73 24.99 -27.07
CA ALA A 21 -11.02 25.66 -27.17
C ALA A 21 -10.90 27.20 -27.06
N THR A 22 -9.98 27.73 -26.25
CA THR A 22 -9.69 29.18 -26.24
C THR A 22 -9.11 29.69 -27.56
N GLN A 23 -8.44 28.81 -28.32
CA GLN A 23 -7.91 29.10 -29.65
C GLN A 23 -8.95 28.85 -30.76
N GLY A 24 -10.21 28.55 -30.41
CA GLY A 24 -11.28 28.25 -31.35
C GLY A 24 -11.19 26.88 -32.01
N ILE A 25 -10.41 25.95 -31.43
CA ILE A 25 -10.22 24.60 -31.94
C ILE A 25 -10.92 23.61 -31.02
N HIS A 26 -11.85 22.85 -31.57
CA HIS A 26 -12.60 21.85 -30.81
C HIS A 26 -11.94 20.47 -30.92
N LEU A 27 -11.49 19.96 -29.77
CA LEU A 27 -10.99 18.61 -29.59
C LEU A 27 -11.99 17.77 -28.79
N THR A 28 -12.12 16.50 -29.14
CA THR A 28 -12.94 15.52 -28.42
C THR A 28 -12.04 14.48 -27.73
N MET A 29 -12.36 14.18 -26.47
CA MET A 29 -11.69 13.14 -25.70
C MET A 29 -12.44 11.81 -25.85
N ARG A 30 -11.73 10.72 -26.09
CA ARG A 30 -12.30 9.37 -26.06
C ARG A 30 -11.60 8.50 -25.01
N PRO A 31 -12.36 7.78 -24.16
CA PRO A 31 -11.77 6.84 -23.22
C PRO A 31 -11.25 5.60 -23.97
N THR A 32 -10.17 5.01 -23.46
CA THR A 32 -9.65 3.72 -23.94
C THR A 32 -9.99 2.59 -22.95
N ASN A 33 -9.65 1.35 -23.31
CA ASN A 33 -9.76 0.21 -22.39
C ASN A 33 -8.79 0.31 -21.20
N GLU A 34 -7.82 1.21 -21.25
CA GLU A 34 -6.91 1.51 -20.14
C GLU A 34 -7.39 2.78 -19.39
N PRO A 35 -7.76 2.69 -18.09
CA PRO A 35 -8.36 3.83 -17.37
C PRO A 35 -7.49 5.09 -17.29
N ALA A 36 -6.17 4.94 -17.40
CA ALA A 36 -5.22 6.04 -17.34
C ALA A 36 -4.98 6.71 -18.70
N LEU A 37 -5.35 6.07 -19.81
CA LEU A 37 -5.03 6.54 -21.16
C LEU A 37 -6.29 7.08 -21.85
N VAL A 38 -6.22 8.30 -22.36
CA VAL A 38 -7.28 8.92 -23.15
C VAL A 38 -6.77 9.36 -24.51
N GLU A 39 -7.60 9.25 -25.52
CA GLU A 39 -7.29 9.67 -26.88
C GLU A 39 -7.91 11.04 -27.19
N LEU A 40 -7.16 11.88 -27.90
CA LEU A 40 -7.63 13.17 -28.39
C LEU A 40 -7.92 13.10 -29.88
N TRP A 41 -9.10 13.58 -30.26
CA TRP A 41 -9.60 13.54 -31.63
C TRP A 41 -9.95 14.96 -32.11
N LEU A 42 -9.49 15.32 -33.30
CA LEU A 42 -9.73 16.62 -33.94
C LEU A 42 -10.78 16.48 -35.05
N GLU A 43 -11.77 17.36 -35.07
CA GLU A 43 -12.83 17.32 -36.10
C GLU A 43 -12.37 17.93 -37.43
N ASP A 44 -11.64 19.06 -37.37
CA ASP A 44 -11.18 19.83 -38.53
C ASP A 44 -9.70 19.56 -38.86
N GLU A 45 -9.47 18.84 -39.96
CA GLU A 45 -8.14 18.46 -40.44
C GLU A 45 -7.26 19.65 -40.83
N SER A 46 -7.86 20.78 -41.24
CA SER A 46 -7.11 21.97 -41.66
C SER A 46 -6.30 22.61 -40.52
N ARG A 47 -6.67 22.31 -39.27
CA ARG A 47 -6.04 22.82 -38.06
C ARG A 47 -4.99 21.87 -37.47
N LEU A 48 -4.79 20.69 -38.06
CA LEU A 48 -3.94 19.63 -37.50
C LEU A 48 -2.50 20.08 -37.24
N GLY A 49 -1.88 20.81 -38.18
CA GLY A 49 -0.50 21.30 -38.01
C GLY A 49 -0.33 22.24 -36.81
N PHE A 50 -1.34 23.06 -36.51
CA PHE A 50 -1.33 23.91 -35.32
C PHE A 50 -1.46 23.08 -34.03
N VAL A 51 -2.35 22.08 -34.02
CA VAL A 51 -2.54 21.20 -32.86
C VAL A 51 -1.26 20.40 -32.56
N GLU A 52 -0.59 19.87 -33.58
CA GLU A 52 0.67 19.13 -33.41
C GLU A 52 1.80 20.02 -32.90
N GLN A 53 1.90 21.26 -33.38
CA GLN A 53 2.88 22.23 -32.88
C GLN A 53 2.65 22.54 -31.41
N GLU A 54 1.39 22.73 -31.00
CA GLU A 54 1.05 23.02 -29.62
C GLU A 54 1.21 21.79 -28.71
N LEU A 55 0.89 20.59 -29.22
CA LEU A 55 1.14 19.32 -28.52
C LEU A 55 2.63 19.11 -28.23
N ASN A 56 3.52 19.50 -29.15
CA ASN A 56 4.96 19.43 -28.92
C ASN A 56 5.40 20.35 -27.77
N GLN A 57 4.76 21.50 -27.60
CA GLN A 57 5.04 22.38 -26.46
C GLN A 57 4.41 21.84 -25.17
N PHE A 58 3.17 21.39 -25.23
CA PHE A 58 2.45 20.78 -24.12
C PHE A 58 3.21 19.56 -23.56
N SER A 59 3.76 18.71 -24.43
CA SER A 59 4.52 17.53 -24.01
C SER A 59 5.81 17.86 -23.27
N ARG A 60 6.37 19.06 -23.46
CA ARG A 60 7.58 19.53 -22.76
C ARG A 60 7.25 20.16 -21.41
N ASP A 61 6.15 20.90 -21.33
CA ASP A 61 5.68 21.54 -20.10
C ASP A 61 4.14 21.47 -19.98
N PRO A 62 3.60 20.31 -19.57
CA PRO A 62 2.14 20.11 -19.48
C PRO A 62 1.49 20.92 -18.37
N LEU A 63 2.29 21.40 -17.40
CA LEU A 63 1.82 22.12 -16.21
C LEU A 63 1.92 23.63 -16.37
N ASN A 64 2.26 24.13 -17.56
CA ASN A 64 2.35 25.55 -17.83
C ASN A 64 1.05 26.30 -17.46
N GLU A 65 1.19 27.50 -16.91
CA GLU A 65 0.07 28.33 -16.44
C GLU A 65 -1.00 28.57 -17.52
N ARG A 66 -0.60 28.64 -18.80
CA ARG A 66 -1.54 28.88 -19.92
C ARG A 66 -2.61 27.79 -20.05
N TYR A 67 -2.25 26.53 -19.80
CA TYR A 67 -3.19 25.40 -19.91
C TYR A 67 -4.11 25.33 -18.68
N GLN A 68 -3.57 25.66 -17.52
CA GLN A 68 -4.35 25.72 -16.28
C GLN A 68 -5.36 26.87 -16.31
N ALA A 69 -4.93 28.05 -16.73
CA ALA A 69 -5.78 29.25 -16.85
C ALA A 69 -6.95 29.03 -17.83
N ALA A 70 -6.69 28.34 -18.95
CA ALA A 70 -7.74 27.99 -19.90
C ALA A 70 -8.80 27.07 -19.28
N SER A 71 -8.40 26.11 -18.44
CA SER A 71 -9.35 25.22 -17.74
C SER A 71 -10.24 25.98 -16.75
N TRP A 72 -9.71 27.03 -16.10
CA TRP A 72 -10.50 27.93 -15.25
C TRP A 72 -11.52 28.77 -16.03
N GLN A 73 -11.15 29.25 -17.22
CA GLN A 73 -12.03 30.06 -18.07
C GLN A 73 -13.07 29.22 -18.82
N ALA A 74 -12.72 27.99 -19.20
CA ALA A 74 -13.58 27.12 -19.99
C ALA A 74 -14.82 26.66 -19.24
N GLY A 75 -14.78 26.59 -17.90
CA GLY A 75 -15.94 26.49 -16.98
C GLY A 75 -16.94 25.35 -17.21
N LYS A 76 -16.76 24.54 -18.25
CA LYS A 76 -17.63 23.45 -18.66
C LYS A 76 -17.11 22.17 -18.04
N SER A 77 -17.64 21.85 -16.86
CA SER A 77 -17.50 20.55 -16.21
C SER A 77 -18.29 19.44 -16.94
N GLY A 78 -18.18 19.37 -18.27
CA GLY A 78 -18.95 18.46 -19.13
C GLY A 78 -18.54 16.99 -19.03
N TYR A 79 -17.36 16.70 -18.47
CA TYR A 79 -16.93 15.35 -18.13
C TYR A 79 -17.03 15.15 -16.63
N SER A 80 -18.10 14.47 -16.18
CA SER A 80 -18.07 13.87 -14.85
C SER A 80 -16.98 12.80 -14.87
N PHE A 81 -15.82 13.09 -14.27
CA PHE A 81 -14.92 12.02 -13.87
C PHE A 81 -15.73 11.13 -12.93
N LYS A 82 -16.20 9.98 -13.42
CA LYS A 82 -16.72 8.93 -12.56
C LYS A 82 -15.53 8.44 -11.76
N TYR A 83 -15.24 9.12 -10.65
CA TYR A 83 -14.49 8.54 -9.56
C TYR A 83 -15.30 7.31 -9.16
N HIS A 84 -14.86 6.15 -9.65
CA HIS A 84 -15.43 4.88 -9.21
C HIS A 84 -15.21 4.86 -7.72
N ASN A 85 -16.29 5.00 -6.96
CA ASN A 85 -16.26 4.86 -5.52
C ASN A 85 -15.91 3.38 -5.26
N SER A 86 -14.62 3.12 -5.05
CA SER A 86 -13.99 1.80 -5.15
C SER A 86 -14.16 0.95 -3.90
N LEU A 87 -14.96 1.41 -2.93
CA LEU A 87 -15.33 0.69 -1.72
C LEU A 87 -16.38 -0.39 -1.99
N ASN A 88 -16.23 -1.14 -3.09
CA ASN A 88 -16.97 -2.37 -3.30
C ASN A 88 -16.11 -3.54 -2.83
N LEU A 89 -16.70 -4.47 -2.08
CA LEU A 89 -16.04 -5.68 -1.59
C LEU A 89 -15.44 -6.51 -2.73
N SER A 90 -16.06 -6.52 -3.91
CA SER A 90 -15.52 -7.16 -5.11
C SER A 90 -14.23 -6.49 -5.61
N THR A 91 -14.15 -5.17 -5.50
CA THR A 91 -12.98 -4.37 -5.90
C THR A 91 -11.85 -4.49 -4.89
N LEU A 92 -12.18 -4.53 -3.58
CA LEU A 92 -11.21 -4.83 -2.53
C LEU A 92 -10.63 -6.23 -2.69
N LYS A 93 -11.46 -7.23 -3.02
CA LYS A 93 -11.05 -8.60 -3.32
C LYS A 93 -10.30 -8.74 -4.65
N SER A 94 -10.55 -7.89 -5.64
CA SER A 94 -9.75 -7.89 -6.87
C SER A 94 -8.38 -7.24 -6.68
N GLN A 95 -8.25 -6.32 -5.71
CA GLN A 95 -6.99 -5.65 -5.40
C GLN A 95 -6.16 -6.37 -4.32
N SER A 96 -6.80 -7.21 -3.50
CA SER A 96 -6.21 -7.87 -2.32
C SER A 96 -6.74 -9.29 -2.18
N GLY A 97 -5.88 -10.23 -1.77
CA GLY A 97 -6.29 -11.63 -1.63
C GLY A 97 -7.07 -11.90 -0.32
N PRO A 98 -7.65 -13.11 -0.21
CA PRO A 98 -8.49 -13.49 0.92
C PRO A 98 -7.77 -13.39 2.27
N LEU A 99 -6.49 -13.76 2.35
CA LEU A 99 -5.76 -13.76 3.62
C LEU A 99 -5.52 -12.34 4.11
N THR A 100 -5.13 -11.42 3.23
CA THR A 100 -4.97 -10.01 3.55
C THR A 100 -6.27 -9.45 4.14
N ILE A 101 -7.40 -9.69 3.48
CA ILE A 101 -8.73 -9.26 3.93
C ILE A 101 -9.10 -9.90 5.27
N SER A 102 -8.90 -11.20 5.43
CA SER A 102 -9.25 -11.93 6.65
C SER A 102 -8.47 -11.43 7.87
N VAL A 103 -7.15 -11.22 7.75
CA VAL A 103 -6.32 -10.70 8.85
C VAL A 103 -6.73 -9.26 9.17
N THR A 104 -6.97 -8.42 8.16
CA THR A 104 -7.47 -7.05 8.37
C THR A 104 -8.79 -7.04 9.13
N ALA A 105 -9.76 -7.86 8.72
CA ALA A 105 -11.05 -7.97 9.38
C ALA A 105 -10.88 -8.47 10.83
N LEU A 106 -10.03 -9.46 11.05
CA LEU A 106 -9.78 -10.01 12.38
C LEU A 106 -9.16 -8.98 13.33
N CYS A 107 -8.17 -8.20 12.89
CA CYS A 107 -7.59 -7.11 13.67
C CYS A 107 -8.64 -6.04 14.03
N ILE A 108 -9.53 -5.68 13.09
CA ILE A 108 -10.63 -4.73 13.36
C ILE A 108 -11.59 -5.31 14.40
N LEU A 109 -12.00 -6.57 14.26
CA LEU A 109 -12.91 -7.23 15.21
C LEU A 109 -12.31 -7.31 16.61
N VAL A 110 -11.03 -7.69 16.72
CA VAL A 110 -10.32 -7.72 18.01
C VAL A 110 -10.19 -6.33 18.61
N TYR A 111 -9.87 -5.31 17.80
CA TYR A 111 -9.81 -3.93 18.26
C TYR A 111 -11.16 -3.44 18.80
N LEU A 112 -12.26 -3.71 18.09
CA LEU A 112 -13.61 -3.37 18.56
C LEU A 112 -13.99 -4.12 19.84
N TRP A 113 -13.58 -5.39 19.96
CA TRP A 113 -13.76 -6.15 21.19
C TRP A 113 -13.00 -5.50 22.35
N MET A 114 -11.77 -5.02 22.13
CA MET A 114 -11.00 -4.27 23.14
C MET A 114 -11.72 -2.97 23.54
N GLN A 115 -12.35 -2.25 22.61
CA GLN A 115 -13.10 -1.03 22.94
C GLN A 115 -14.31 -1.29 23.84
N VAL A 116 -14.97 -2.45 23.70
CA VAL A 116 -16.17 -2.81 24.47
C VAL A 116 -15.82 -3.49 25.79
N ALA A 117 -14.88 -4.45 25.77
CA ALA A 117 -14.54 -5.28 26.92
C ALA A 117 -13.38 -4.72 27.75
N GLY A 118 -12.60 -3.79 27.22
CA GLY A 118 -11.37 -3.26 27.82
C GLY A 118 -10.14 -4.12 27.53
N ASP A 119 -9.00 -3.47 27.35
CA ASP A 119 -7.72 -4.08 26.93
C ASP A 119 -7.33 -5.27 27.82
N SER A 120 -7.35 -5.10 29.15
CA SER A 120 -6.96 -6.15 30.09
C SER A 120 -7.80 -7.42 29.95
N ASN A 121 -9.09 -7.30 29.65
CA ASN A 121 -9.98 -8.46 29.52
C ASN A 121 -9.71 -9.25 28.25
N VAL A 122 -9.44 -8.56 27.14
CA VAL A 122 -9.09 -9.21 25.86
C VAL A 122 -7.68 -9.81 25.93
N MET A 123 -6.73 -9.10 26.55
CA MET A 123 -5.36 -9.58 26.74
C MET A 123 -5.28 -10.86 27.57
N ARG A 124 -6.19 -11.06 28.54
CA ARG A 124 -6.28 -12.35 29.26
C ARG A 124 -6.44 -13.55 28.33
N TRP A 125 -6.98 -13.38 27.12
CA TRP A 125 -7.17 -14.44 26.13
C TRP A 125 -6.10 -14.47 25.04
N LEU A 126 -5.65 -13.30 24.59
CA LEU A 126 -4.85 -13.16 23.36
C LEU A 126 -3.40 -12.73 23.59
N ALA A 127 -3.03 -12.30 24.79
CA ALA A 127 -1.65 -11.91 25.09
C ALA A 127 -0.70 -13.12 25.08
N TRP A 128 0.59 -12.81 24.92
CA TRP A 128 1.68 -13.79 24.91
C TRP A 128 1.62 -14.67 26.17
N PRO A 129 1.87 -16.00 26.06
CA PRO A 129 1.69 -16.90 27.18
C PRO A 129 2.67 -16.61 28.32
N ASN A 130 2.18 -16.75 29.55
CA ASN A 130 2.99 -16.79 30.76
C ASN A 130 2.65 -18.01 31.63
N GLY A 131 3.64 -18.56 32.34
CA GLY A 131 3.43 -19.69 33.26
C GLY A 131 2.76 -20.89 32.58
N GLU A 132 1.59 -21.30 33.07
CA GLU A 132 0.86 -22.48 32.56
C GLU A 132 0.26 -22.26 31.15
N GLN A 133 0.24 -21.03 30.64
CA GLN A 133 -0.39 -20.69 29.35
C GLN A 133 0.44 -21.12 28.13
N TYR A 134 1.67 -21.64 28.28
CA TYR A 134 2.50 -22.03 27.13
C TYR A 134 1.86 -23.11 26.25
N LEU A 135 0.94 -23.91 26.80
CA LEU A 135 0.16 -24.92 26.07
C LEU A 135 -1.02 -24.31 25.28
N GLU A 136 -1.37 -23.05 25.53
CA GLU A 136 -2.40 -22.33 24.79
C GLU A 136 -1.83 -21.82 23.45
N LEU A 137 -1.71 -22.74 22.48
CA LEU A 137 -0.93 -22.54 21.25
C LEU A 137 -1.32 -21.29 20.44
N TRP A 138 -2.57 -20.82 20.53
CA TRP A 138 -3.00 -19.60 19.83
C TRP A 138 -2.26 -18.34 20.32
N ARG A 139 -1.81 -18.32 21.58
CA ARG A 139 -1.11 -17.17 22.18
C ARG A 139 0.25 -16.88 21.60
N TRP A 140 0.81 -17.83 20.84
CA TRP A 140 2.07 -17.64 20.13
C TRP A 140 1.90 -16.78 18.87
N VAL A 141 0.66 -16.47 18.46
CA VAL A 141 0.36 -15.70 17.25
C VAL A 141 -0.68 -14.60 17.51
N SER A 142 -1.61 -14.81 18.45
CA SER A 142 -2.68 -13.86 18.73
C SER A 142 -2.25 -12.46 19.21
N PRO A 143 -1.07 -12.22 19.81
CA PRO A 143 -0.65 -10.86 20.16
C PRO A 143 -0.54 -9.95 18.92
N ALA A 144 -0.24 -10.50 17.75
CA ALA A 144 -0.23 -9.77 16.48
C ALA A 144 -1.60 -9.13 16.12
N LEU A 145 -2.71 -9.58 16.73
CA LEU A 145 -4.06 -9.05 16.50
C LEU A 145 -4.43 -7.88 17.41
N LEU A 146 -3.72 -7.72 18.54
CA LEU A 146 -4.02 -6.72 19.57
C LEU A 146 -3.54 -5.33 19.15
N HIS A 147 -4.37 -4.29 19.29
CA HIS A 147 -3.98 -2.91 18.99
C HIS A 147 -4.52 -1.96 20.06
N PHE A 148 -3.65 -1.13 20.64
CA PHE A 148 -3.96 -0.27 21.79
C PHE A 148 -4.35 1.18 21.42
N SER A 149 -4.37 1.51 20.13
CA SER A 149 -4.88 2.79 19.65
C SER A 149 -5.34 2.70 18.21
N LEU A 150 -6.25 3.59 17.81
CA LEU A 150 -6.76 3.66 16.45
C LEU A 150 -5.63 3.95 15.45
N THR A 151 -4.74 4.89 15.79
CA THR A 151 -3.59 5.23 14.96
C THR A 151 -2.67 4.03 14.74
N HIS A 152 -2.38 3.26 15.80
CA HIS A 152 -1.57 2.05 15.70
C HIS A 152 -2.22 1.00 14.79
N LEU A 153 -3.53 0.78 14.93
CA LEU A 153 -4.29 -0.12 14.05
C LEU A 153 -4.25 0.34 12.59
N LEU A 154 -4.57 1.61 12.32
CA LEU A 154 -4.66 2.13 10.96
C LEU A 154 -3.33 2.06 10.21
N PHE A 155 -2.22 2.44 10.85
CA PHE A 155 -0.90 2.35 10.21
C PHE A 155 -0.50 0.90 9.92
N ASN A 156 -0.68 -0.01 10.88
CA ASN A 156 -0.36 -1.42 10.66
C ASN A 156 -1.22 -2.03 9.54
N LEU A 157 -2.53 -1.75 9.54
CA LEU A 157 -3.43 -2.27 8.51
C LEU A 157 -3.15 -1.66 7.13
N ALA A 158 -2.78 -0.39 7.05
CA ALA A 158 -2.38 0.22 5.78
C ALA A 158 -1.13 -0.46 5.19
N LEU A 159 -0.11 -0.71 6.01
CA LEU A 159 1.12 -1.37 5.58
C LEU A 159 0.93 -2.86 5.29
N TRP A 160 0.18 -3.55 6.15
CA TRP A 160 -0.24 -4.93 5.93
C TRP A 160 -1.01 -5.08 4.62
N TRP A 161 -1.97 -4.20 4.36
CA TRP A 161 -2.74 -4.23 3.13
C TRP A 161 -1.86 -3.94 1.91
N TYR A 162 -1.01 -2.92 1.98
CA TYR A 162 -0.14 -2.54 0.86
C TYR A 162 0.90 -3.63 0.51
N LEU A 163 1.57 -4.21 1.50
CA LEU A 163 2.62 -5.21 1.28
C LEU A 163 2.07 -6.63 1.18
N GLY A 164 1.12 -6.98 2.05
CA GLY A 164 0.45 -8.27 2.07
C GLY A 164 -0.26 -8.56 0.76
N SER A 165 -1.01 -7.60 0.20
CA SER A 165 -1.65 -7.77 -1.11
C SER A 165 -0.67 -7.98 -2.24
N GLN A 166 0.51 -7.34 -2.21
CA GLN A 166 1.56 -7.59 -3.20
C GLN A 166 2.09 -9.02 -3.11
N VAL A 167 2.41 -9.49 -1.89
CA VAL A 167 2.90 -10.86 -1.68
C VAL A 167 1.82 -11.87 -2.05
N GLU A 168 0.60 -11.71 -1.58
CA GLU A 168 -0.48 -12.67 -1.83
C GLU A 168 -0.84 -12.79 -3.31
N ARG A 169 -0.84 -11.68 -4.05
CA ARG A 169 -1.17 -11.69 -5.49
C ARG A 169 -0.05 -12.26 -6.34
N ASN A 170 1.20 -11.91 -6.05
CA ASN A 170 2.33 -12.29 -6.89
C ASN A 170 3.02 -13.59 -6.45
N MET A 171 2.86 -13.99 -5.19
CA MET A 171 3.50 -15.16 -4.59
C MET A 171 2.53 -16.16 -3.98
N GLY A 172 1.23 -15.83 -3.92
CA GLY A 172 0.17 -16.69 -3.41
C GLY A 172 -0.09 -16.53 -1.91
N ALA A 173 -1.31 -16.85 -1.50
CA ALA A 173 -1.76 -16.78 -0.11
C ALA A 173 -0.92 -17.65 0.85
N GLY A 174 -0.41 -18.78 0.38
CA GLY A 174 0.45 -19.66 1.17
C GLY A 174 1.75 -18.99 1.62
N LYS A 175 2.37 -18.17 0.76
CA LYS A 175 3.61 -17.46 1.12
C LYS A 175 3.32 -16.33 2.11
N LEU A 176 2.22 -15.59 1.91
CA LEU A 176 1.82 -14.58 2.89
C LEU A 176 1.53 -15.23 4.26
N PHE A 177 0.82 -16.36 4.28
CA PHE A 177 0.53 -17.12 5.50
C PHE A 177 1.82 -17.56 6.22
N GLU A 178 2.77 -18.12 5.49
CA GLU A 178 4.08 -18.52 6.03
C GLU A 178 4.80 -17.32 6.68
N ILE A 179 4.90 -16.20 5.96
CA ILE A 179 5.53 -14.97 6.49
C ILE A 179 4.81 -14.52 7.75
N THR A 180 3.48 -14.45 7.75
CA THR A 180 2.68 -14.02 8.89
C THR A 180 2.90 -14.89 10.11
N ILE A 181 2.77 -16.21 9.99
CA ILE A 181 2.87 -17.11 11.14
C ILE A 181 4.29 -17.15 11.68
N VAL A 182 5.29 -17.30 10.81
CA VAL A 182 6.70 -17.34 11.22
C VAL A 182 7.08 -16.02 11.90
N SER A 183 6.79 -14.88 11.27
CA SER A 183 7.15 -13.59 11.86
C SER A 183 6.40 -13.31 13.15
N ALA A 184 5.08 -13.55 13.24
CA ALA A 184 4.32 -13.34 14.48
C ALA A 184 4.95 -14.10 15.66
N VAL A 185 5.25 -15.39 15.49
CA VAL A 185 5.88 -16.21 16.53
C VAL A 185 7.24 -15.65 16.94
N PHE A 186 8.13 -15.37 15.98
CA PHE A 186 9.49 -14.92 16.30
C PHE A 186 9.53 -13.51 16.86
N THR A 187 8.68 -12.60 16.37
CA THR A 187 8.65 -11.21 16.83
C THR A 187 8.03 -11.09 18.21
N ASP A 188 6.96 -11.84 18.47
CA ASP A 188 6.29 -11.85 19.76
C ASP A 188 7.18 -12.55 20.81
N TRP A 189 7.85 -13.64 20.42
CA TRP A 189 8.87 -14.27 21.27
C TRP A 189 9.99 -13.28 21.60
N ALA A 190 10.57 -12.62 20.60
CA ALA A 190 11.65 -11.65 20.81
C ALA A 190 11.20 -10.51 21.73
N GLN A 191 10.00 -9.96 21.54
CA GLN A 191 9.46 -8.90 22.39
C GLN A 191 9.24 -9.37 23.83
N SER A 192 8.79 -10.63 24.00
CA SER A 192 8.52 -11.18 25.34
C SER A 192 9.75 -11.21 26.25
N LEU A 193 10.95 -11.33 25.66
CA LEU A 193 12.22 -11.32 26.40
C LEU A 193 12.53 -9.97 27.04
N PHE A 194 11.93 -8.88 26.57
CA PHE A 194 12.19 -7.52 27.05
C PHE A 194 11.00 -6.90 27.79
N SER A 195 9.77 -7.27 27.44
CA SER A 195 8.56 -6.61 27.94
C SER A 195 7.56 -7.56 28.62
N GLY A 196 7.91 -8.83 28.80
CA GLY A 196 6.99 -9.83 29.34
C GLY A 196 5.80 -10.05 28.41
N SER A 197 4.59 -10.23 28.94
CA SER A 197 3.40 -10.57 28.13
C SER A 197 2.57 -9.39 27.66
N HIS A 198 2.89 -8.16 28.08
CA HIS A 198 2.02 -6.98 27.86
C HIS A 198 2.42 -6.20 26.61
N PHE A 199 2.25 -6.81 25.46
CA PHE A 199 2.48 -6.19 24.16
C PHE A 199 1.48 -6.73 23.13
N GLY A 200 1.49 -6.14 21.93
CA GLY A 200 0.61 -6.57 20.85
C GLY A 200 0.71 -5.65 19.64
N GLY A 201 0.32 -6.19 18.49
CA GLY A 201 0.23 -5.45 17.24
C GLY A 201 0.86 -6.18 16.07
N LEU A 202 0.32 -5.94 14.88
CA LEU A 202 0.78 -6.57 13.64
C LEU A 202 2.14 -6.04 13.17
N SER A 203 2.69 -5.04 13.85
CA SER A 203 3.89 -4.31 13.43
C SER A 203 5.12 -5.20 13.22
N GLY A 204 5.37 -6.22 14.07
CA GLY A 204 6.47 -7.17 13.84
C GLY A 204 6.37 -7.89 12.49
N VAL A 205 5.15 -8.35 12.15
CA VAL A 205 4.82 -8.96 10.85
C VAL A 205 4.99 -7.94 9.71
N VAL A 206 4.60 -6.70 9.92
CA VAL A 206 4.79 -5.62 8.93
C VAL A 206 6.27 -5.37 8.64
N TYR A 207 7.14 -5.34 9.67
CA TYR A 207 8.59 -5.21 9.47
C TYR A 207 9.18 -6.43 8.73
N ALA A 208 8.66 -7.64 8.97
CA ALA A 208 9.00 -8.81 8.18
C ALA A 208 8.57 -8.68 6.71
N LEU A 209 7.37 -8.16 6.44
CA LEU A 209 6.92 -7.90 5.07
C LEU A 209 7.77 -6.82 4.38
N ILE A 210 8.12 -5.73 5.06
CA ILE A 210 8.94 -4.65 4.50
C ILE A 210 10.28 -5.21 4.03
N SER A 211 10.98 -5.92 4.91
CA SER A 211 12.30 -6.48 4.60
C SER A 211 12.24 -7.61 3.57
N TYR A 212 11.26 -8.50 3.68
CA TYR A 212 11.05 -9.59 2.72
C TYR A 212 10.77 -9.07 1.31
N VAL A 213 9.82 -8.13 1.18
CA VAL A 213 9.42 -7.54 -0.10
C VAL A 213 10.56 -6.72 -0.70
N TRP A 214 11.27 -5.95 0.12
CA TRP A 214 12.42 -5.19 -0.33
C TRP A 214 13.52 -6.10 -0.90
N LEU A 215 14.02 -7.05 -0.11
CA LEU A 215 15.09 -7.94 -0.53
C LEU A 215 14.70 -8.77 -1.75
N THR A 216 13.48 -9.31 -1.74
CA THR A 216 12.98 -10.14 -2.84
C THR A 216 12.74 -9.34 -4.11
N GLY A 217 12.26 -8.09 -3.99
CA GLY A 217 12.07 -7.19 -5.13
C GLY A 217 13.39 -6.80 -5.80
N GLU A 218 14.44 -6.56 -5.00
CA GLU A 218 15.79 -6.25 -5.50
C GLU A 218 16.46 -7.46 -6.16
N ILE A 219 16.37 -8.65 -5.55
CA ILE A 219 17.01 -9.87 -6.10
C ILE A 219 16.21 -10.45 -7.29
N SER A 220 14.88 -10.42 -7.21
CA SER A 220 13.98 -11.02 -8.21
C SER A 220 12.91 -10.03 -8.68
N PRO A 221 13.27 -8.99 -9.47
CA PRO A 221 12.31 -7.97 -9.95
C PRO A 221 11.10 -8.56 -10.72
N LYS A 222 11.30 -9.72 -11.38
CA LYS A 222 10.24 -10.45 -12.10
C LYS A 222 9.07 -10.91 -11.20
N ARG A 223 9.25 -10.92 -9.87
CA ARG A 223 8.17 -11.24 -8.92
C ARG A 223 7.17 -10.09 -8.74
N GLY A 224 7.41 -8.91 -9.30
CA GLY A 224 6.42 -7.82 -9.32
C GLY A 224 6.06 -7.25 -7.95
N ILE A 225 6.96 -7.43 -6.96
CA ILE A 225 6.81 -6.86 -5.61
C ILE A 225 7.94 -5.87 -5.37
N SER A 226 7.64 -4.77 -4.69
CA SER A 226 8.65 -3.77 -4.36
C SER A 226 8.22 -2.93 -3.17
N VAL A 227 9.21 -2.33 -2.51
CA VAL A 227 8.99 -1.35 -1.44
C VAL A 227 9.55 -0.01 -1.88
N PRO A 228 8.78 1.10 -1.79
CA PRO A 228 9.31 2.43 -2.02
C PRO A 228 10.46 2.72 -1.05
N ARG A 229 11.58 3.29 -1.55
CA ARG A 229 12.74 3.62 -0.72
C ARG A 229 12.40 4.53 0.47
N GLY A 230 11.44 5.44 0.27
CA GLY A 230 10.94 6.30 1.35
C GLY A 230 10.29 5.51 2.49
N LEU A 231 9.56 4.42 2.18
CA LEU A 231 8.97 3.57 3.23
C LEU A 231 10.05 2.87 4.04
N ILE A 232 11.09 2.33 3.39
CA ILE A 232 12.24 1.71 4.08
C ILE A 232 12.92 2.72 5.00
N ALA A 233 13.20 3.94 4.49
CA ALA A 233 13.81 5.00 5.28
C ALA A 233 12.96 5.36 6.51
N ILE A 234 11.65 5.53 6.33
CA ILE A 234 10.71 5.83 7.43
C ILE A 234 10.71 4.69 8.46
N SER A 235 10.70 3.42 8.04
CA SER A 235 10.74 2.28 8.95
C SER A 235 12.04 2.19 9.76
N VAL A 236 13.18 2.50 9.14
CA VAL A 236 14.46 2.58 9.86
C VAL A 236 14.48 3.76 10.83
N ILE A 237 13.99 4.92 10.41
CA ILE A 237 13.87 6.10 11.29
C ILE A 237 12.96 5.78 12.47
N TRP A 238 11.83 5.11 12.25
CA TRP A 238 10.89 4.72 13.30
C TRP A 238 11.52 3.78 14.33
N LEU A 239 12.35 2.83 13.88
CA LEU A 239 13.16 2.00 14.76
C LEU A 239 14.13 2.80 15.63
N LEU A 240 14.82 3.78 15.04
CA LEU A 240 15.75 4.63 15.79
C LEU A 240 15.02 5.51 16.80
N VAL A 241 13.88 6.11 16.40
CA VAL A 241 13.02 6.89 17.29
C VAL A 241 12.58 6.06 18.49
N GLY A 242 12.13 4.83 18.25
CA GLY A 242 11.76 3.92 19.34
C GLY A 242 12.95 3.50 20.18
N TYR A 243 14.12 3.20 19.59
CA TYR A 243 15.31 2.77 20.32
C TYR A 243 15.83 3.84 21.29
N PHE A 244 15.78 5.11 20.88
CA PHE A 244 16.19 6.24 21.71
C PHE A 244 15.10 6.74 22.66
N ASP A 245 13.98 6.02 22.78
CA ASP A 245 12.79 6.40 23.55
C ASP A 245 12.35 7.85 23.28
N MET A 246 12.49 8.27 22.01
CA MET A 246 12.09 9.60 21.61
C MET A 246 10.57 9.70 21.72
N PHE A 247 10.09 10.75 22.40
CA PHE A 247 8.67 11.02 22.66
C PHE A 247 8.00 10.08 23.68
N SER A 248 8.76 9.26 24.42
CA SER A 248 8.22 8.35 25.46
C SER A 248 7.13 7.43 24.93
N LEU A 249 7.28 7.00 23.67
CA LEU A 249 6.37 6.09 23.01
C LEU A 249 6.75 4.66 23.36
N ASN A 250 5.78 3.88 23.84
CA ASN A 250 5.98 2.47 24.19
C ASN A 250 6.09 1.61 22.91
N ILE A 251 7.23 1.69 22.22
CA ILE A 251 7.48 1.05 20.93
C ILE A 251 8.10 -0.33 21.16
N ALA A 252 7.50 -1.34 20.53
CA ALA A 252 7.99 -2.72 20.54
C ALA A 252 9.22 -2.90 19.62
N ASN A 253 10.34 -2.26 19.95
CA ASN A 253 11.54 -2.27 19.10
C ASN A 253 12.11 -3.67 18.86
N ALA A 254 12.03 -4.56 19.87
CA ALA A 254 12.51 -5.93 19.72
C ALA A 254 11.65 -6.70 18.70
N ALA A 255 10.33 -6.51 18.69
CA ALA A 255 9.44 -7.04 17.66
C ALA A 255 9.78 -6.49 16.27
N HIS A 256 10.00 -5.18 16.14
CA HIS A 256 10.31 -4.56 14.84
C HIS A 256 11.65 -5.02 14.28
N PHE A 257 12.69 -5.03 15.11
CA PHE A 257 14.04 -5.43 14.70
C PHE A 257 14.11 -6.92 14.33
N SER A 258 13.54 -7.80 15.17
CA SER A 258 13.44 -9.22 14.84
C SER A 258 12.58 -9.47 13.59
N GLY A 259 11.55 -8.66 13.38
CA GLY A 259 10.72 -8.64 12.17
C GLY A 259 11.56 -8.38 10.91
N LEU A 260 12.40 -7.34 10.93
CA LEU A 260 13.33 -7.09 9.81
C LEU A 260 14.25 -8.28 9.55
N ILE A 261 14.84 -8.85 10.59
CA ILE A 261 15.77 -9.98 10.44
C ILE A 261 15.06 -11.18 9.82
N ILE A 262 13.90 -11.58 10.35
CA ILE A 262 13.20 -12.77 9.87
C ILE A 262 12.72 -12.60 8.43
N GLY A 263 12.23 -11.41 8.05
CA GLY A 263 11.84 -11.12 6.68
C GLY A 263 13.01 -11.16 5.69
N LEU A 264 14.18 -10.62 6.08
CA LEU A 264 15.41 -10.74 5.29
C LEU A 264 15.84 -12.21 5.13
N LEU A 265 15.81 -13.00 6.20
CA LEU A 265 16.19 -14.41 6.16
C LEU A 265 15.25 -15.23 5.25
N MET A 266 13.94 -15.02 5.38
CA MET A 266 12.95 -15.66 4.51
C MET A 266 13.12 -15.25 3.05
N GLY A 267 13.36 -13.96 2.79
CA GLY A 267 13.61 -13.44 1.45
C GLY A 267 14.86 -14.05 0.84
N LEU A 268 15.96 -14.10 1.60
CA LEU A 268 17.22 -14.71 1.15
C LEU A 268 17.02 -16.19 0.81
N TRP A 269 16.38 -16.94 1.70
CA TRP A 269 16.09 -18.37 1.51
C TRP A 269 15.29 -18.65 0.24
N ASP A 270 14.20 -17.91 0.02
CA ASP A 270 13.32 -18.10 -1.13
C ASP A 270 13.97 -17.69 -2.46
N ASN A 271 14.95 -16.80 -2.44
CA ASN A 271 15.70 -16.42 -3.62
C ASN A 271 16.85 -17.40 -3.90
N LEU A 272 17.52 -17.93 -2.87
CA LEU A 272 18.58 -18.93 -3.02
C LEU A 272 18.06 -20.29 -3.49
N ARG A 273 16.92 -20.75 -2.97
CA ARG A 273 16.33 -22.04 -3.40
C ARG A 273 15.92 -22.03 -4.86
N LYS A 274 15.44 -20.89 -5.38
CA LYS A 274 14.92 -20.78 -6.74
C LYS A 274 16.02 -20.65 -7.80
N GLN A 275 17.25 -20.30 -7.43
CA GLN A 275 18.39 -20.34 -8.35
C GLN A 275 18.89 -21.78 -8.60
N LYS A 276 18.50 -22.74 -7.74
CA LYS A 276 18.94 -24.14 -7.84
C LYS A 276 17.98 -25.05 -8.61
N ASN A 277 16.78 -24.57 -8.92
CA ASN A 277 15.74 -25.28 -9.68
C ASN A 277 15.49 -24.56 -11.01
#